data_AF-A0A453HJ22-F1
#
_entry.id   AF-A0A453HJ22-F1
#
_cell.length_a   1.000
_cell.length_b   1.000
_cell.length_c   1.000
_cell.angle_alpha   90.00
_cell.angle_beta   90.00
_cell.angle_gamma   90.00
#
_symmetry.space_group_name_H-M   'P 1'
#
loop_
_entity.id
_entity.type
_entity.pdbx_description
1 polymer ?
#
loop_
_entity_poly.entity_id
_entity_poly.type
_entity_poly.pdbx_seq_one_letter_code
_entity_poly.pdbx_strand_id
1 'polypeptide(L)'
;RRAGPPAAPSPLAAKRPQPMPPGAPQPPPPAAAAAEEEDMMDEDVFLDETILAEDEAALLLLDRDEALASRLSRWKRPALPADLVSGCSRSVAFQQLDIDYVIGESHKEFLPNSSGPAAIIRIFGVTREGHSVCCQVHGFEPYFYISCPPGMSPDDISGFKQTLEARMKESNRNSSVQRFVKSVELLQKQTIMHYQPNKSQSFLKIVVALPTMVASCRGILERGITIGSLGSKSFLTYESNILFALRFMIDCNIVGGNWIELPAGKYRKATRVMSYCQLELDCLYSDLVSHAPEGEYSKMAPFRILSFDIECAGRKGHFPEPTHDPVIQIANLLTLQGEAQPFVRNVMTLKSCSPIVGVDVMSFDTERDILLAWRDLIREADPDIIIGYNICKFDLPYLIEVHKLL
;
A
#
# COMPACT_ATOMS: atom_id res chain seq x y z
N ARG A 1 26.44 -14.93 48.58
CA ARG A 1 26.84 -16.12 47.79
C ARG A 1 25.68 -16.54 46.90
N ARG A 2 25.74 -16.23 45.60
CA ARG A 2 25.18 -17.00 44.48
C ARG A 2 25.68 -16.32 43.20
N ALA A 3 26.44 -17.07 42.41
CA ALA A 3 27.22 -16.62 41.26
C ALA A 3 26.41 -16.73 39.95
N GLY A 4 26.69 -15.84 39.00
CA GLY A 4 26.10 -15.81 37.66
C GLY A 4 26.67 -16.87 36.69
N PRO A 5 26.08 -17.01 35.50
CA PRO A 5 26.40 -18.07 34.55
C PRO A 5 27.63 -17.73 33.67
N PRO A 6 28.37 -18.74 33.14
CA PRO A 6 29.58 -18.52 32.35
C PRO A 6 29.33 -18.42 30.84
N ALA A 7 30.30 -17.81 30.15
CA ALA A 7 30.36 -17.58 28.71
C ALA A 7 31.05 -18.73 27.93
N ALA A 8 30.79 -18.76 26.61
CA ALA A 8 31.19 -19.77 25.63
C ALA A 8 32.71 -19.80 25.30
N PRO A 9 33.24 -20.93 24.76
CA PRO A 9 34.65 -21.03 24.36
C PRO A 9 34.89 -20.81 22.84
N SER A 10 36.07 -20.27 22.54
CA SER A 10 36.66 -20.03 21.20
C SER A 10 37.22 -21.30 20.53
N PRO A 11 37.42 -21.33 19.19
CA PRO A 11 38.06 -22.46 18.51
C PRO A 11 39.60 -22.32 18.39
N LEU A 12 40.28 -23.45 18.53
CA LEU A 12 41.73 -23.64 18.45
C LEU A 12 42.20 -24.13 17.06
N ALA A 13 43.25 -23.47 16.56
CA ALA A 13 44.42 -23.93 15.80
C ALA A 13 44.32 -25.05 14.73
N ALA A 14 44.68 -24.67 13.50
CA ALA A 14 45.00 -25.53 12.36
C ALA A 14 46.30 -26.34 12.54
N LYS A 15 46.32 -27.58 12.01
CA LYS A 15 47.53 -28.41 11.84
C LYS A 15 47.72 -28.77 10.35
N ARG A 16 48.92 -28.44 9.83
CA ARG A 16 49.47 -28.86 8.52
C ARG A 16 49.78 -30.37 8.48
N PRO A 17 49.76 -31.00 7.30
CA PRO A 17 50.56 -32.19 7.01
C PRO A 17 51.82 -31.86 6.18
N GLN A 18 52.90 -32.59 6.45
CA GLN A 18 54.20 -32.58 5.75
C GLN A 18 54.30 -33.71 4.69
N PRO A 19 55.30 -33.67 3.78
CA PRO A 19 55.31 -34.40 2.50
C PRO A 19 56.02 -35.76 2.56
N MET A 20 55.75 -36.63 1.56
CA MET A 20 56.49 -37.88 1.30
C MET A 20 57.28 -37.83 -0.03
N PRO A 21 58.37 -38.62 -0.19
CA PRO A 21 59.41 -38.45 -1.22
C PRO A 21 59.23 -39.36 -2.47
N PRO A 22 60.10 -39.21 -3.51
CA PRO A 22 59.78 -39.62 -4.89
C PRO A 22 60.32 -41.01 -5.27
N GLY A 23 59.64 -41.68 -6.21
CA GLY A 23 60.10 -42.89 -6.89
C GLY A 23 60.01 -42.71 -8.42
N ALA A 24 61.10 -43.05 -9.12
CA ALA A 24 61.29 -42.93 -10.58
C ALA A 24 61.05 -44.29 -11.29
N PRO A 25 61.31 -44.46 -12.61
CA PRO A 25 60.28 -44.62 -13.65
C PRO A 25 60.30 -45.99 -14.36
N GLN A 26 59.25 -46.32 -15.13
CA GLN A 26 59.26 -47.46 -16.06
C GLN A 26 58.63 -47.12 -17.44
N PRO A 27 59.01 -47.84 -18.53
CA PRO A 27 59.13 -47.31 -19.89
C PRO A 27 57.93 -47.64 -20.81
N PRO A 28 57.83 -47.03 -22.02
CA PRO A 28 56.65 -47.16 -22.89
C PRO A 28 56.81 -48.32 -23.90
N PRO A 29 55.69 -48.79 -24.47
CA PRO A 29 55.66 -49.04 -25.92
C PRO A 29 54.25 -48.80 -26.54
N PRO A 30 54.08 -48.93 -27.87
CA PRO A 30 54.67 -48.13 -28.93
C PRO A 30 53.59 -47.45 -29.79
N ALA A 31 53.99 -46.44 -30.56
CA ALA A 31 53.13 -45.78 -31.55
C ALA A 31 52.84 -46.69 -32.75
N ALA A 32 51.58 -46.75 -33.18
CA ALA A 32 51.17 -47.17 -34.51
C ALA A 32 50.41 -46.01 -35.18
N ALA A 33 50.80 -45.72 -36.41
CA ALA A 33 50.33 -44.59 -37.20
C ALA A 33 49.13 -44.98 -38.10
N ALA A 34 48.26 -43.98 -38.30
CA ALA A 34 47.41 -43.70 -39.45
C ALA A 34 46.27 -44.67 -39.84
N ALA A 35 45.05 -44.19 -39.65
CA ALA A 35 44.01 -44.21 -40.68
C ALA A 35 43.14 -42.96 -40.50
N GLU A 36 42.99 -42.18 -41.57
CA GLU A 36 41.98 -41.12 -41.68
C GLU A 36 40.61 -41.80 -41.80
N GLU A 37 39.70 -41.52 -40.88
CA GLU A 37 38.26 -41.57 -41.12
C GLU A 37 37.67 -40.23 -40.67
N GLU A 38 36.88 -39.65 -41.56
CA GLU A 38 36.16 -38.39 -41.39
C GLU A 38 35.11 -38.53 -40.27
N ASP A 39 35.29 -37.83 -39.14
CA ASP A 39 34.19 -37.51 -38.22
C ASP A 39 33.98 -35.99 -38.25
N MET A 40 33.22 -35.56 -39.26
CA MET A 40 32.70 -34.20 -39.44
C MET A 40 31.18 -34.22 -39.26
N MET A 41 30.67 -34.73 -38.13
CA MET A 41 29.26 -34.59 -37.75
C MET A 41 29.14 -34.52 -36.21
N ASP A 42 28.22 -33.68 -35.73
CA ASP A 42 27.63 -33.66 -34.37
C ASP A 42 27.96 -32.51 -33.39
N GLU A 43 28.50 -31.37 -33.83
CA GLU A 43 28.44 -30.14 -33.00
C GLU A 43 27.31 -29.18 -33.41
N ASP A 44 27.04 -29.03 -34.72
CA ASP A 44 26.02 -28.08 -35.21
C ASP A 44 24.58 -28.56 -34.99
N VAL A 45 24.32 -29.88 -34.96
CA VAL A 45 22.97 -30.44 -34.75
C VAL A 45 22.51 -30.31 -33.29
N PHE A 46 23.43 -30.46 -32.33
CA PHE A 46 23.12 -30.32 -30.92
C PHE A 46 22.78 -28.87 -30.56
N LEU A 47 23.51 -27.89 -31.09
CA LEU A 47 23.20 -26.47 -30.87
C LEU A 47 21.82 -26.08 -31.44
N ASP A 48 21.48 -26.57 -32.64
CA ASP A 48 20.19 -26.27 -33.28
C ASP A 48 19.01 -26.93 -32.54
N GLU A 49 19.15 -28.18 -32.09
CA GLU A 49 18.13 -28.85 -31.26
C GLU A 49 17.93 -28.16 -29.89
N THR A 50 19.00 -27.63 -29.28
CA THR A 50 18.89 -26.94 -27.98
C THR A 50 18.21 -25.58 -28.13
N ILE A 51 18.52 -24.83 -29.19
CA ILE A 51 17.87 -23.54 -29.50
C ILE A 51 16.40 -23.76 -29.87
N LEU A 52 16.08 -24.78 -30.68
CA LEU A 52 14.69 -25.12 -31.01
C LEU A 52 13.87 -25.53 -29.78
N ALA A 53 14.48 -26.26 -28.83
CA ALA A 53 13.83 -26.62 -27.57
C ALA A 53 13.62 -25.41 -26.64
N GLU A 54 14.56 -24.46 -26.63
CA GLU A 54 14.41 -23.19 -25.89
C GLU A 54 13.31 -22.30 -26.51
N ASP A 55 13.24 -22.22 -27.84
CA ASP A 55 12.22 -21.48 -28.57
C ASP A 55 10.82 -22.12 -28.41
N GLU A 56 10.73 -23.45 -28.43
CA GLU A 56 9.48 -24.19 -28.18
C GLU A 56 9.01 -24.01 -26.72
N ALA A 57 9.93 -24.05 -25.75
CA ALA A 57 9.61 -23.75 -24.35
C ALA A 57 9.14 -22.30 -24.17
N ALA A 58 9.76 -21.34 -24.87
CA ALA A 58 9.33 -19.93 -24.85
C ALA A 58 7.94 -19.74 -25.46
N LEU A 59 7.64 -20.39 -26.58
CA LEU A 59 6.31 -20.40 -27.20
C LEU A 59 5.24 -20.99 -26.27
N LEU A 60 5.54 -22.10 -25.59
CA LEU A 60 4.63 -22.72 -24.62
C LEU A 60 4.37 -21.82 -23.40
N LEU A 61 5.36 -21.04 -22.96
CA LEU A 61 5.19 -20.04 -21.91
C LEU A 61 4.29 -18.89 -22.36
N LEU A 62 4.48 -18.39 -23.58
CA LEU A 62 3.62 -17.34 -24.16
C LEU A 62 2.16 -17.81 -24.30
N ASP A 63 1.93 -19.02 -24.80
CA ASP A 63 0.59 -19.60 -24.92
C ASP A 63 -0.10 -19.75 -23.54
N ARG A 64 0.68 -20.13 -22.51
CA ARG A 64 0.19 -20.22 -21.12
C ARG A 64 -0.19 -18.85 -20.57
N ASP A 65 0.64 -17.84 -20.80
CA ASP A 65 0.38 -16.46 -20.36
C ASP A 65 -0.86 -15.88 -21.07
N GLU A 66 -1.02 -16.12 -22.37
CA GLU A 66 -2.22 -15.71 -23.12
C GLU A 66 -3.47 -16.44 -22.63
N ALA A 67 -3.39 -17.74 -22.34
CA ALA A 67 -4.50 -18.50 -21.79
C ALA A 67 -4.92 -17.98 -20.40
N LEU A 68 -3.95 -17.69 -19.53
CA LEU A 68 -4.20 -17.09 -18.22
C LEU A 68 -4.85 -15.69 -18.37
N ALA A 69 -4.27 -14.82 -19.19
CA ALA A 69 -4.79 -13.48 -19.45
C ALA A 69 -6.23 -13.52 -20.00
N SER A 70 -6.51 -14.43 -20.93
CA SER A 70 -7.85 -14.66 -21.46
C SER A 70 -8.83 -15.09 -20.36
N ARG A 71 -8.43 -16.01 -19.48
CA ARG A 71 -9.27 -16.44 -18.35
C ARG A 71 -9.56 -15.29 -17.39
N LEU A 72 -8.53 -14.55 -16.98
CA LEU A 72 -8.63 -13.41 -16.06
C LEU A 72 -9.42 -12.24 -16.65
N SER A 73 -9.38 -12.04 -17.97
CA SER A 73 -10.13 -10.97 -18.64
C SER A 73 -11.64 -11.02 -18.37
N ARG A 74 -12.18 -12.24 -18.19
CA ARG A 74 -13.60 -12.48 -17.87
C ARG A 74 -13.97 -12.04 -16.46
N TRP A 75 -12.99 -11.83 -15.59
CA TRP A 75 -13.19 -11.48 -14.19
C TRP A 75 -12.90 -10.01 -13.90
N LYS A 76 -12.47 -9.24 -14.90
CA LYS A 76 -12.26 -7.78 -14.79
C LYS A 76 -13.56 -7.06 -14.43
N ARG A 77 -13.42 -5.87 -13.86
CA ARG A 77 -14.56 -4.95 -13.68
C ARG A 77 -15.13 -4.53 -15.04
N PRO A 78 -16.42 -4.15 -15.11
CA PRO A 78 -17.00 -3.60 -16.32
C PRO A 78 -16.17 -2.43 -16.86
N ALA A 79 -15.99 -2.36 -18.18
CA ALA A 79 -15.24 -1.29 -18.81
C ALA A 79 -15.87 0.07 -18.54
N LEU A 80 -15.03 1.10 -18.38
CA LEU A 80 -15.51 2.46 -18.16
C LEU A 80 -16.22 2.99 -19.42
N PRO A 81 -17.33 3.73 -19.26
CA PRO A 81 -17.93 4.47 -20.37
C PRO A 81 -16.94 5.50 -20.93
N ALA A 82 -16.93 5.68 -22.26
CA ALA A 82 -15.95 6.52 -22.95
C ALA A 82 -15.92 7.97 -22.45
N ASP A 83 -17.06 8.50 -22.01
CA ASP A 83 -17.19 9.87 -21.51
C ASP A 83 -16.63 10.05 -20.08
N LEU A 84 -16.57 8.99 -19.27
CA LEU A 84 -15.85 8.98 -17.99
C LEU A 84 -14.33 8.95 -18.23
N VAL A 85 -13.90 8.28 -19.31
CA VAL A 85 -12.49 8.22 -19.73
C VAL A 85 -12.03 9.55 -20.33
N SER A 86 -12.89 10.25 -21.08
CA SER A 86 -12.55 11.47 -21.82
C SER A 86 -12.64 12.77 -21.01
N GLY A 87 -13.24 12.76 -19.81
CA GLY A 87 -13.11 13.87 -18.86
C GLY A 87 -14.38 14.33 -18.16
N CYS A 88 -14.20 15.28 -17.25
CA CYS A 88 -15.03 15.69 -16.10
C CYS A 88 -16.39 16.33 -16.42
N SER A 89 -17.12 15.79 -17.38
CA SER A 89 -18.39 16.30 -17.91
C SER A 89 -19.61 15.95 -17.06
N ARG A 90 -19.49 14.95 -16.18
CA ARG A 90 -20.54 14.52 -15.24
C ARG A 90 -20.01 14.33 -13.83
N SER A 91 -20.90 14.34 -12.85
CA SER A 91 -20.55 13.96 -11.49
C SER A 91 -20.13 12.49 -11.40
N VAL A 92 -19.23 12.18 -10.46
CA VAL A 92 -18.86 10.80 -10.11
C VAL A 92 -19.22 10.57 -8.66
N ALA A 93 -20.12 9.63 -8.41
CA ALA A 93 -20.48 9.20 -7.06
C ALA A 93 -20.00 7.78 -6.80
N PHE A 94 -19.35 7.57 -5.66
CA PHE A 94 -18.85 6.26 -5.25
C PHE A 94 -19.04 6.07 -3.74
N GLN A 95 -19.27 4.83 -3.33
CA GLN A 95 -19.31 4.46 -1.92
C GLN A 95 -17.88 4.18 -1.45
N GLN A 96 -17.42 4.95 -0.47
CA GLN A 96 -16.07 4.82 0.06
C GLN A 96 -15.95 3.60 0.99
N LEU A 97 -14.80 2.92 0.94
CA LEU A 97 -14.46 1.77 1.80
C LEU A 97 -13.25 2.04 2.68
N ASP A 98 -12.23 2.68 2.13
CA ASP A 98 -10.98 2.94 2.83
C ASP A 98 -10.46 4.34 2.55
N ILE A 99 -9.77 4.90 3.52
CA ILE A 99 -9.20 6.24 3.47
C ILE A 99 -7.84 6.28 4.14
N ASP A 100 -6.86 6.77 3.39
CA ASP A 100 -5.53 7.03 3.92
C ASP A 100 -4.98 8.38 3.43
N TYR A 101 -3.70 8.63 3.70
CA TYR A 101 -3.01 9.74 3.09
C TYR A 101 -1.57 9.37 2.75
N VAL A 102 -1.04 10.05 1.74
CA VAL A 102 0.36 9.98 1.34
C VAL A 102 0.96 11.38 1.37
N ILE A 103 2.28 11.45 1.48
CA ILE A 103 3.00 12.72 1.29
C ILE A 103 3.42 12.79 -0.17
N GLY A 104 2.95 13.81 -0.87
CA GLY A 104 3.29 14.10 -2.26
C GLY A 104 3.60 15.57 -2.47
N GLU A 105 3.79 15.98 -3.71
CA GLU A 105 3.95 17.40 -4.06
C GLU A 105 2.59 18.09 -4.13
N SER A 106 2.54 19.35 -3.72
CA SER A 106 1.32 20.16 -3.78
C SER A 106 0.81 20.29 -5.23
N HIS A 107 -0.49 20.04 -5.44
CA HIS A 107 -1.09 20.02 -6.77
C HIS A 107 -1.18 21.44 -7.36
N LYS A 108 -0.35 21.74 -8.35
CA LYS A 108 -0.16 23.10 -8.90
C LYS A 108 -1.41 23.72 -9.51
N GLU A 109 -2.27 22.94 -10.18
CA GLU A 109 -3.47 23.50 -10.80
C GLU A 109 -4.54 23.89 -9.78
N PHE A 110 -4.81 23.00 -8.80
CA PHE A 110 -5.75 23.26 -7.72
C PHE A 110 -5.23 24.27 -6.69
N LEU A 111 -3.92 24.30 -6.45
CA LEU A 111 -3.27 25.10 -5.42
C LEU A 111 -2.06 25.87 -6.00
N PRO A 112 -2.26 26.85 -6.89
CA PRO A 112 -1.18 27.53 -7.60
C PRO A 112 -0.22 28.31 -6.70
N ASN A 113 -0.68 28.73 -5.53
CA ASN A 113 0.11 29.47 -4.55
C ASN A 113 0.78 28.56 -3.50
N SER A 114 0.63 27.23 -3.63
CA SER A 114 1.22 26.24 -2.74
C SER A 114 2.33 25.48 -3.45
N SER A 115 3.40 25.17 -2.73
CA SER A 115 4.54 24.40 -3.27
C SER A 115 5.18 23.55 -2.19
N GLY A 116 5.87 22.49 -2.63
CA GLY A 116 6.56 21.53 -1.78
C GLY A 116 5.65 20.42 -1.24
N PRO A 117 6.15 19.67 -0.24
CA PRO A 117 5.45 18.52 0.32
C PRO A 117 4.09 18.90 0.92
N ALA A 118 3.06 18.12 0.58
CA ALA A 118 1.71 18.22 1.08
C ALA A 118 1.15 16.82 1.39
N ALA A 119 0.22 16.74 2.34
CA ALA A 119 -0.55 15.53 2.57
C ALA A 119 -1.71 15.45 1.56
N ILE A 120 -1.78 14.35 0.83
CA ILE A 120 -2.82 14.06 -0.16
C ILE A 120 -3.63 12.90 0.42
N ILE A 121 -4.92 13.12 0.63
CA ILE A 121 -5.81 12.09 1.14
C ILE A 121 -6.24 11.21 -0.01
N ARG A 122 -6.22 9.89 0.14
CA ARG A 122 -6.73 8.95 -0.87
C ARG A 122 -7.97 8.29 -0.32
N ILE A 123 -9.03 8.32 -1.11
CA ILE A 123 -10.29 7.66 -0.79
C ILE A 123 -10.54 6.59 -1.83
N PHE A 124 -10.63 5.35 -1.38
CA PHE A 124 -10.92 4.20 -2.22
C PHE A 124 -12.38 3.81 -2.11
N GLY A 125 -12.99 3.41 -3.23
CA GLY A 125 -14.36 2.93 -3.22
C GLY A 125 -14.88 2.55 -4.59
N VAL A 126 -16.20 2.37 -4.67
CA VAL A 126 -16.85 1.78 -5.86
C VAL A 126 -18.08 2.57 -6.27
N THR A 127 -18.25 2.83 -7.56
CA THR A 127 -19.47 3.47 -8.10
C THR A 127 -20.67 2.53 -8.08
N ARG A 128 -21.88 3.04 -8.37
CA ARG A 128 -23.09 2.21 -8.47
C ARG A 128 -22.98 1.15 -9.57
N GLU A 129 -22.23 1.45 -10.61
CA GLU A 129 -21.98 0.61 -11.77
C GLU A 129 -20.85 -0.41 -11.55
N GLY A 130 -20.20 -0.38 -10.38
CA GLY A 130 -19.14 -1.31 -10.03
C GLY A 130 -17.74 -0.90 -10.49
N HIS A 131 -17.53 0.38 -10.80
CA HIS A 131 -16.20 0.89 -11.15
C HIS A 131 -15.37 1.23 -9.92
N SER A 132 -14.12 0.77 -9.85
CA SER A 132 -13.22 1.13 -8.76
C SER A 132 -12.67 2.54 -8.91
N VAL A 133 -12.64 3.27 -7.80
CA VAL A 133 -12.25 4.67 -7.72
C VAL A 133 -11.15 4.85 -6.67
N CYS A 134 -10.10 5.55 -7.04
CA CYS A 134 -9.13 6.16 -6.13
C CYS A 134 -9.21 7.68 -6.32
N CYS A 135 -9.79 8.36 -5.32
CA CYS A 135 -9.91 9.81 -5.31
C CYS A 135 -8.80 10.42 -4.46
N GLN A 136 -7.92 11.20 -5.09
CA GLN A 136 -6.86 11.98 -4.46
C GLN A 136 -7.37 13.38 -4.12
N VAL A 137 -7.53 13.64 -2.82
CA VAL A 137 -8.11 14.87 -2.28
C VAL A 137 -7.01 15.79 -1.78
N HIS A 138 -7.00 17.01 -2.31
CA HIS A 138 -5.95 18.01 -2.09
C HIS A 138 -6.44 19.19 -1.23
N GLY A 139 -5.50 19.89 -0.60
CA GLY A 139 -5.73 21.18 0.05
C GLY A 139 -6.23 21.11 1.49
N PHE A 140 -6.36 19.91 2.07
CA PHE A 140 -6.66 19.75 3.49
C PHE A 140 -5.36 19.85 4.31
N GLU A 141 -5.31 20.75 5.29
CA GLU A 141 -4.10 21.01 6.09
C GLU A 141 -4.28 20.59 7.55
N PRO A 142 -3.29 19.95 8.19
CA PRO A 142 -3.38 19.50 9.57
C PRO A 142 -3.33 20.70 10.53
N TYR A 143 -4.17 20.66 11.56
CA TYR A 143 -4.22 21.71 12.56
C TYR A 143 -4.59 21.18 13.94
N PHE A 144 -4.31 21.99 14.96
CA PHE A 144 -4.76 21.76 16.34
C PHE A 144 -4.91 23.11 17.05
N TYR A 145 -5.33 23.09 18.32
CA TYR A 145 -5.63 24.31 19.06
C TYR A 145 -4.81 24.45 20.35
N ILE A 146 -4.59 25.70 20.75
CA ILE A 146 -4.13 26.09 22.10
C ILE A 146 -5.00 27.23 22.63
N SER A 147 -5.09 27.38 23.95
CA SER A 147 -5.73 28.56 24.54
C SER A 147 -4.88 29.81 24.25
N CYS A 148 -5.54 30.91 23.87
CA CYS A 148 -4.87 32.18 23.64
C CYS A 148 -4.62 32.88 24.99
N PRO A 149 -3.36 33.22 25.33
CA PRO A 149 -3.04 34.02 26.51
C PRO A 149 -3.84 35.34 26.56
N PRO A 150 -4.39 35.72 27.72
CA PRO A 150 -5.08 36.99 27.88
C PRO A 150 -4.20 38.17 27.48
N GLY A 151 -4.75 39.09 26.68
CA GLY A 151 -4.06 40.31 26.27
C GLY A 151 -3.13 40.17 25.06
N MET A 152 -3.09 39.02 24.38
CA MET A 152 -2.38 38.94 23.09
C MET A 152 -3.05 39.81 22.03
N SER A 153 -2.28 40.76 21.51
CA SER A 153 -2.65 41.57 20.34
C SER A 153 -2.43 40.80 19.04
N PRO A 154 -2.97 41.27 17.89
CA PRO A 154 -2.66 40.70 16.58
C PRO A 154 -1.14 40.65 16.28
N ASP A 155 -0.38 41.64 16.74
CA ASP A 155 1.08 41.68 16.56
C ASP A 155 1.77 40.59 17.39
N ASP A 156 1.29 40.32 18.61
CA ASP A 156 1.80 39.21 19.44
C ASP A 156 1.53 37.86 18.79
N ILE A 157 0.39 37.68 18.10
CA ILE A 157 0.06 36.45 17.36
C ILE A 157 1.00 36.27 16.17
N SER A 158 1.29 37.36 15.43
CA SER A 158 2.26 37.35 14.33
C SER A 158 3.66 37.00 14.83
N GLY A 159 4.10 37.62 15.92
CA GLY A 159 5.38 37.32 16.58
C GLY A 159 5.44 35.88 17.07
N PHE A 160 4.38 35.38 17.70
CA PHE A 160 4.26 33.98 18.14
C PHE A 160 4.42 33.01 16.96
N LYS A 161 3.72 33.26 15.84
CA LYS A 161 3.84 32.44 14.62
C LYS A 161 5.29 32.41 14.11
N GLN A 162 5.98 33.55 14.08
CA GLN A 162 7.38 33.62 13.65
C GLN A 162 8.33 32.85 14.57
N THR A 163 8.17 32.99 15.89
CA THR A 163 8.96 32.23 16.86
C THR A 163 8.69 30.73 16.76
N LEU A 164 7.43 30.33 16.61
CA LEU A 164 7.06 28.92 16.46
C LEU A 164 7.65 28.32 15.17
N GLU A 165 7.59 29.04 14.05
CA GLU A 165 8.21 28.65 12.79
C GLU A 165 9.72 28.42 12.95
N ALA A 166 10.43 29.34 13.61
CA ALA A 166 11.87 29.21 13.84
C ALA A 166 12.19 27.96 14.68
N ARG A 167 11.45 27.73 15.76
CA ARG A 167 11.62 26.54 16.62
C ARG A 167 11.28 25.23 15.91
N MET A 168 10.25 25.24 15.05
CA MET A 168 9.91 24.10 14.20
C MET A 168 11.04 23.79 13.22
N LYS A 169 11.62 24.81 12.58
CA LYS A 169 12.76 24.65 11.67
C LYS A 169 14.00 24.09 12.39
N GLU A 170 14.28 24.55 13.60
CA GLU A 170 15.37 24.02 14.42
C GLU A 170 15.18 22.55 14.82
N SER A 171 13.94 22.13 15.09
CA SER A 171 13.59 20.76 15.48
C SER A 171 13.52 19.80 14.29
N ASN A 172 13.38 20.30 13.06
CA ASN A 172 13.13 19.51 11.86
C ASN A 172 14.16 19.80 10.74
N ARG A 173 15.44 19.91 11.10
CA ARG A 173 16.54 20.32 10.19
C ARG A 173 16.69 19.48 8.92
N ASN A 174 16.27 18.21 8.97
CA ASN A 174 16.38 17.28 7.85
C ASN A 174 15.14 17.26 6.95
N SER A 175 14.13 18.10 7.24
CA SER A 175 12.90 18.16 6.46
C SER A 175 13.07 19.02 5.21
N SER A 176 12.49 18.59 4.09
CA SER A 176 12.39 19.36 2.84
C SER A 176 11.27 20.41 2.86
N VAL A 177 10.49 20.50 3.95
CA VAL A 177 9.41 21.48 4.11
C VAL A 177 9.99 22.88 4.27
N GLN A 178 9.53 23.82 3.44
CA GLN A 178 10.02 25.20 3.46
C GLN A 178 9.39 26.07 4.55
N ARG A 179 8.13 25.81 4.88
CA ARG A 179 7.34 26.53 5.88
C ARG A 179 6.58 25.54 6.72
N PHE A 180 6.88 25.44 8.02
CA PHE A 180 6.32 24.43 8.91
C PHE A 180 4.96 24.85 9.49
N VAL A 181 4.80 26.13 9.84
CA VAL A 181 3.60 26.76 10.40
C VAL A 181 2.96 27.61 9.30
N LYS A 182 1.82 27.14 8.80
CA LYS A 182 1.12 27.72 7.65
C LYS A 182 0.34 28.96 8.09
N SER A 183 -0.50 28.82 9.12
CA SER A 183 -1.27 29.91 9.72
C SER A 183 -1.41 29.76 11.24
N VAL A 184 -1.69 30.88 11.90
CA VAL A 184 -2.16 30.92 13.30
C VAL A 184 -3.38 31.84 13.32
N GLU A 185 -4.54 31.29 13.65
CA GLU A 185 -5.83 31.98 13.55
C GLU A 185 -6.47 32.11 14.94
N LEU A 186 -6.89 33.33 15.30
CA LEU A 186 -7.62 33.59 16.54
C LEU A 186 -9.09 33.20 16.37
N LEU A 187 -9.59 32.36 17.28
CA LEU A 187 -10.96 31.85 17.26
C LEU A 187 -11.60 31.92 18.64
N GLN A 188 -12.93 31.88 18.67
CA GLN A 188 -13.74 31.77 19.87
C GLN A 188 -14.24 30.33 20.00
N LYS A 189 -13.81 29.61 21.05
CA LYS A 189 -14.10 28.19 21.28
C LYS A 189 -14.33 27.94 22.78
N GLN A 190 -14.87 26.78 23.10
CA GLN A 190 -15.06 26.30 24.47
C GLN A 190 -14.50 24.88 24.60
N THR A 191 -13.93 24.56 25.76
CA THR A 191 -13.49 23.20 26.06
C THR A 191 -14.68 22.30 26.37
N ILE A 192 -14.64 21.05 25.89
CA ILE A 192 -15.66 20.05 26.24
C ILE A 192 -15.70 19.72 27.74
N MET A 193 -14.56 19.86 28.42
CA MET A 193 -14.43 19.55 29.85
C MET A 193 -15.08 20.62 30.72
N HIS A 194 -15.95 20.14 31.62
CA HIS A 194 -16.71 20.93 32.60
C HIS A 194 -17.77 21.85 32.01
N TYR A 195 -18.87 22.01 32.76
CA TYR A 195 -19.92 22.96 32.42
C TYR A 195 -19.41 24.41 32.60
N GLN A 196 -19.49 25.22 31.53
CA GLN A 196 -19.10 26.63 31.54
C GLN A 196 -20.26 27.45 30.97
N PRO A 197 -21.13 28.03 31.82
CA PRO A 197 -22.46 28.49 31.41
C PRO A 197 -22.48 29.57 30.32
N ASN A 198 -21.43 30.39 30.16
CA ASN A 198 -21.43 31.56 29.26
C ASN A 198 -20.02 32.03 28.87
N LYS A 199 -19.05 31.13 28.63
CA LYS A 199 -17.66 31.56 28.36
C LYS A 199 -17.05 30.85 27.15
N SER A 200 -17.28 31.44 25.98
CA SER A 200 -16.30 31.28 24.90
C SER A 200 -14.99 31.93 25.33
N GLN A 201 -13.89 31.23 25.06
CA GLN A 201 -12.54 31.72 25.32
C GLN A 201 -11.83 31.87 23.97
N SER A 202 -10.84 32.76 23.95
CA SER A 202 -9.96 32.91 22.80
C SER A 202 -9.03 31.69 22.69
N PHE A 203 -8.99 31.08 21.52
CA PHE A 203 -8.07 30.00 21.14
C PHE A 203 -7.28 30.40 19.91
N LEU A 204 -6.09 29.83 19.75
CA LEU A 204 -5.32 29.90 18.52
C LEU A 204 -5.41 28.54 17.82
N LYS A 205 -5.90 28.54 16.57
CA LYS A 205 -5.79 27.41 15.64
C LYS A 205 -4.44 27.50 14.96
N ILE A 206 -3.62 26.48 15.12
CA ILE A 206 -2.29 26.40 14.51
C ILE A 206 -2.36 25.39 13.38
N VAL A 207 -2.17 25.86 12.14
CA VAL A 207 -2.10 25.02 10.95
C VAL A 207 -0.64 24.73 10.64
N VAL A 208 -0.28 23.47 10.48
CA VAL A 208 1.08 23.02 10.14
C VAL A 208 1.11 22.39 8.76
N ALA A 209 2.31 22.26 8.18
CA ALA A 209 2.43 21.82 6.78
C ALA A 209 2.10 20.33 6.57
N LEU A 210 2.53 19.45 7.49
CA LEU A 210 2.38 18.00 7.35
C LEU A 210 1.85 17.36 8.64
N PRO A 211 1.07 16.27 8.56
CA PRO A 211 0.51 15.60 9.74
C PRO A 211 1.58 15.16 10.74
N THR A 212 2.72 14.70 10.24
CA THR A 212 3.88 14.26 11.04
C THR A 212 4.48 15.38 11.88
N MET A 213 4.23 16.65 11.53
CA MET A 213 4.77 17.82 12.23
C MET A 213 3.94 18.24 13.44
N VAL A 214 2.69 17.74 13.58
CA VAL A 214 1.82 18.05 14.72
C VAL A 214 2.48 17.65 16.04
N ALA A 215 3.08 16.45 16.10
CA ALA A 215 3.74 15.96 17.31
C ALA A 215 4.97 16.81 17.72
N SER A 216 5.78 17.24 16.75
CA SER A 216 6.92 18.13 16.98
C SER A 216 6.45 19.50 17.48
N CYS A 217 5.44 20.09 16.82
CA CYS A 217 4.87 21.38 17.19
C CYS A 217 4.27 21.36 18.60
N ARG A 218 3.50 20.31 18.91
CA ARG A 218 2.94 20.07 20.24
C ARG A 218 4.05 20.00 21.30
N GLY A 219 5.10 19.22 21.06
CA GLY A 219 6.20 19.08 22.01
C GLY A 219 6.96 20.38 22.29
N ILE A 220 7.09 21.27 21.29
CA ILE A 220 7.67 22.62 21.48
C ILE A 220 6.77 23.46 22.41
N LEU A 221 5.47 23.46 22.15
CA LEU A 221 4.50 24.26 22.90
C LEU A 221 4.33 23.79 24.35
N GLU A 222 4.37 22.47 24.59
CA GLU A 222 4.28 21.88 25.94
C GLU A 222 5.54 22.19 26.77
N ARG A 223 6.74 22.12 26.18
CA ARG A 223 8.00 22.49 26.86
C ARG A 223 8.12 23.99 27.13
N GLY A 224 7.49 24.80 26.27
CA GLY A 224 7.42 26.24 26.42
C GLY A 224 8.12 27.01 25.32
N ILE A 225 7.57 28.19 25.03
CA ILE A 225 8.02 29.11 23.99
C ILE A 225 7.96 30.55 24.51
N THR A 226 8.93 31.38 24.12
CA THR A 226 8.99 32.79 24.49
C THR A 226 8.13 33.62 23.55
N ILE A 227 7.23 34.44 24.11
CA ILE A 227 6.31 35.30 23.37
C ILE A 227 6.55 36.74 23.80
N GLY A 228 7.39 37.47 23.06
CA GLY A 228 7.60 38.91 23.23
C GLY A 228 7.57 39.40 24.68
N SER A 229 6.65 40.33 24.97
CA SER A 229 6.42 40.92 26.30
C SER A 229 5.70 39.99 27.29
N LEU A 230 5.05 38.91 26.81
CA LEU A 230 4.36 37.92 27.66
C LEU A 230 5.31 36.92 28.32
N GLY A 231 6.58 36.88 27.89
CA GLY A 231 7.61 36.01 28.45
C GLY A 231 7.48 34.55 28.00
N SER A 232 8.06 33.63 28.78
CA SER A 232 7.99 32.19 28.49
C SER A 232 6.64 31.61 28.89
N LYS A 233 5.98 30.90 27.97
CA LYS A 233 4.69 30.25 28.18
C LYS A 233 4.73 28.80 27.70
N SER A 234 4.17 27.90 28.50
CA SER A 234 3.86 26.52 28.11
C SER A 234 2.37 26.38 27.87
N PHE A 235 2.00 25.54 26.91
CA PHE A 235 0.63 25.38 26.46
C PHE A 235 0.14 23.95 26.58
N LEU A 236 -1.07 23.78 27.10
CA LEU A 236 -1.87 22.60 26.82
C LEU A 236 -2.38 22.68 25.39
N THR A 237 -2.30 21.56 24.67
CA THR A 237 -2.84 21.44 23.31
C THR A 237 -4.18 20.72 23.32
N TYR A 238 -5.04 21.06 22.38
CA TYR A 238 -6.37 20.48 22.20
C TYR A 238 -6.47 19.94 20.78
N GLU A 239 -7.12 18.77 20.64
CA GLU A 239 -7.33 18.10 19.35
C GLU A 239 -6.04 17.77 18.57
N SER A 240 -4.88 17.84 19.23
CA SER A 240 -3.55 17.58 18.65
C SER A 240 -3.21 16.10 18.47
N ASN A 241 -4.06 15.20 18.96
CA ASN A 241 -3.90 13.74 18.87
C ASN A 241 -4.99 13.08 18.01
N ILE A 242 -5.63 13.83 17.12
CA ILE A 242 -6.62 13.29 16.19
C ILE A 242 -5.89 12.94 14.89
N LEU A 243 -6.10 11.70 14.42
CA LEU A 243 -5.49 11.22 13.18
C LEU A 243 -5.92 12.09 12.00
N PHE A 244 -5.01 12.37 11.07
CA PHE A 244 -5.25 13.32 9.98
C PHE A 244 -6.43 12.93 9.08
N ALA A 245 -6.53 11.67 8.66
CA ALA A 245 -7.66 11.17 7.90
C ALA A 245 -8.98 11.29 8.68
N LEU A 246 -8.97 10.97 9.98
CA LEU A 246 -10.14 11.11 10.85
C LEU A 246 -10.56 12.59 11.00
N ARG A 247 -9.60 13.50 11.15
CA ARG A 247 -9.83 14.95 11.18
C ARG A 247 -10.50 15.42 9.89
N PHE A 248 -10.00 15.00 8.73
CA PHE A 248 -10.62 15.28 7.45
C PHE A 248 -12.06 14.78 7.36
N MET A 249 -12.31 13.54 7.79
CA MET A 249 -13.65 12.97 7.80
C MET A 249 -14.62 13.78 8.65
N ILE A 250 -14.21 14.16 9.86
CA ILE A 250 -15.00 14.99 10.77
C ILE A 250 -15.32 16.34 10.12
N ASP A 251 -14.31 17.03 9.59
CA ASP A 251 -14.46 18.38 9.05
C ASP A 251 -15.29 18.42 7.77
N CYS A 252 -15.27 17.36 6.97
CA CYS A 252 -16.02 17.22 5.72
C CYS A 252 -17.35 16.47 5.89
N ASN A 253 -17.76 16.15 7.13
CA ASN A 253 -18.95 15.35 7.44
C ASN A 253 -18.98 13.99 6.69
N ILE A 254 -17.82 13.36 6.51
CA ILE A 254 -17.69 12.02 5.91
C ILE A 254 -17.77 10.99 7.03
N VAL A 255 -18.66 10.00 6.87
CA VAL A 255 -18.79 8.87 7.79
C VAL A 255 -18.35 7.57 7.10
N GLY A 256 -18.08 6.53 7.88
CA GLY A 256 -17.68 5.23 7.34
C GLY A 256 -18.72 4.66 6.36
N GLY A 257 -18.27 4.20 5.19
CA GLY A 257 -19.13 3.54 4.21
C GLY A 257 -20.12 4.45 3.48
N ASN A 258 -20.00 5.77 3.56
CA ASN A 258 -20.94 6.68 2.91
C ASN A 258 -20.63 6.91 1.42
N TRP A 259 -21.58 7.56 0.75
CA TRP A 259 -21.40 7.98 -0.64
C TRP A 259 -20.72 9.35 -0.69
N ILE A 260 -19.68 9.43 -1.53
CA ILE A 260 -18.98 10.67 -1.85
C ILE A 260 -19.22 10.98 -3.32
N GLU A 261 -19.55 12.23 -3.61
CA GLU A 261 -19.75 12.72 -4.97
C GLU A 261 -18.73 13.82 -5.31
N LEU A 262 -18.15 13.69 -6.49
CA LEU A 262 -17.32 14.69 -7.14
C LEU A 262 -18.15 15.38 -8.22
N PRO A 263 -18.57 16.64 -8.03
CA PRO A 263 -19.39 17.34 -9.02
C PRO A 263 -18.69 17.51 -10.37
N ALA A 264 -19.48 17.55 -11.45
CA ALA A 264 -18.96 17.84 -12.79
C ALA A 264 -18.09 19.11 -12.82
N GLY A 265 -16.94 19.04 -13.49
CA GLY A 265 -15.98 20.15 -13.60
C GLY A 265 -15.13 20.42 -12.35
N LYS A 266 -15.40 19.77 -11.21
CA LYS A 266 -14.69 19.99 -9.92
C LYS A 266 -13.58 19.00 -9.60
N TYR A 267 -13.42 17.98 -10.43
CA TYR A 267 -12.33 17.02 -10.35
C TYR A 267 -11.54 17.02 -11.67
N ARG A 268 -10.40 16.35 -11.68
CA ARG A 268 -9.58 16.07 -12.89
C ARG A 268 -9.16 14.60 -12.87
N LYS A 269 -8.72 14.07 -14.00
CA LYS A 269 -7.98 12.81 -14.00
C LYS A 269 -6.68 13.01 -13.20
N ALA A 270 -6.31 12.00 -12.41
CA ALA A 270 -5.13 12.09 -11.58
C ALA A 270 -3.88 12.39 -12.42
N THR A 271 -3.13 13.40 -12.01
CA THR A 271 -1.84 13.77 -12.64
C THR A 271 -0.78 12.71 -12.42
N ARG A 272 -0.84 12.02 -11.27
CA ARG A 272 0.05 10.92 -10.91
C ARG A 272 -0.77 9.68 -10.59
N VAL A 273 -0.48 8.60 -11.32
CA VAL A 273 -1.12 7.30 -11.09
C VAL A 273 -0.45 6.60 -9.91
N MET A 274 -1.24 6.17 -8.92
CA MET A 274 -0.76 5.59 -7.66
C MET A 274 -1.52 4.33 -7.23
N SER A 275 -2.48 3.87 -8.04
CA SER A 275 -3.31 2.70 -7.79
C SER A 275 -3.58 1.93 -9.09
N TYR A 276 -4.24 0.79 -8.96
CA TYR A 276 -4.74 -0.01 -10.08
C TYR A 276 -6.25 0.19 -10.30
N CYS A 277 -6.88 1.17 -9.63
CA CYS A 277 -8.29 1.45 -9.80
C CYS A 277 -8.59 1.91 -11.23
N GLN A 278 -9.81 1.65 -11.70
CA GLN A 278 -10.22 2.07 -13.05
C GLN A 278 -10.25 3.60 -13.18
N LEU A 279 -10.74 4.29 -12.13
CA LEU A 279 -10.81 5.73 -12.06
C LEU A 279 -9.83 6.25 -11.01
N GLU A 280 -8.97 7.14 -11.44
CA GLU A 280 -8.08 7.86 -10.55
C GLU A 280 -8.24 9.35 -10.77
N LEU A 281 -8.69 10.05 -9.73
CA LEU A 281 -9.24 11.40 -9.85
C LEU A 281 -8.57 12.32 -8.83
N ASP A 282 -8.23 13.54 -9.23
CA ASP A 282 -7.78 14.61 -8.33
C ASP A 282 -8.94 15.59 -8.06
N CYS A 283 -9.17 15.98 -6.80
CA CYS A 283 -10.11 17.04 -6.45
C CYS A 283 -9.65 17.87 -5.24
N LEU A 284 -10.25 19.03 -5.01
CA LEU A 284 -10.09 19.80 -3.77
C LEU A 284 -11.01 19.24 -2.68
N TYR A 285 -10.53 19.26 -1.44
CA TYR A 285 -11.36 18.85 -0.29
C TYR A 285 -12.63 19.67 -0.13
N SER A 286 -12.60 20.93 -0.55
CA SER A 286 -13.73 21.86 -0.46
C SER A 286 -14.80 21.63 -1.53
N ASP A 287 -14.49 20.85 -2.57
CA ASP A 287 -15.39 20.61 -3.71
C ASP A 287 -16.10 19.24 -3.63
N LEU A 288 -15.68 18.35 -2.73
CA LEU A 288 -16.34 17.05 -2.53
C LEU A 288 -17.68 17.23 -1.81
N VAL A 289 -18.64 16.37 -2.15
CA VAL A 289 -19.93 16.31 -1.48
C VAL A 289 -20.03 14.99 -0.72
N SER A 290 -20.20 15.09 0.60
CA SER A 290 -20.49 13.95 1.47
C SER A 290 -22.00 13.78 1.60
N HIS A 291 -22.51 12.62 1.17
CA HIS A 291 -23.93 12.32 1.29
C HIS A 291 -24.22 11.58 2.61
N ALA A 292 -25.28 12.00 3.29
CA ALA A 292 -25.83 11.25 4.42
C ALA A 292 -26.39 9.90 3.91
N PRO A 293 -26.34 8.82 4.71
CA PRO A 293 -26.78 7.48 4.30
C PRO A 293 -28.31 7.34 4.33
N GLU A 294 -29.00 8.20 3.58
CA GLU A 294 -30.46 8.30 3.51
C GLU A 294 -30.95 8.16 2.06
N GLY A 295 -32.20 7.72 1.88
CA GLY A 295 -32.80 7.57 0.56
C GLY A 295 -31.94 6.74 -0.39
N GLU A 296 -31.62 7.29 -1.56
CA GLU A 296 -30.80 6.61 -2.58
C GLU A 296 -29.35 6.35 -2.13
N TYR A 297 -28.84 7.12 -1.16
CA TYR A 297 -27.48 6.97 -0.60
C TYR A 297 -27.43 5.99 0.58
N SER A 298 -28.55 5.37 0.96
CA SER A 298 -28.57 4.23 1.88
C SER A 298 -28.23 2.89 1.21
N LYS A 299 -28.29 2.83 -0.13
CA LYS A 299 -27.98 1.64 -0.92
C LYS A 299 -26.48 1.38 -0.93
N MET A 300 -26.10 0.10 -1.01
CA MET A 300 -24.69 -0.31 -1.13
C MET A 300 -24.25 -0.36 -2.60
N ALA A 301 -22.98 -0.06 -2.85
CA ALA A 301 -22.29 -0.34 -4.10
C ALA A 301 -22.09 -1.86 -4.27
N PRO A 302 -21.96 -2.37 -5.50
CA PRO A 302 -21.76 -3.79 -5.78
C PRO A 302 -20.31 -4.20 -5.49
N PHE A 303 -19.93 -4.23 -4.21
CA PHE A 303 -18.58 -4.62 -3.79
C PHE A 303 -18.24 -6.06 -4.20
N ARG A 304 -17.01 -6.27 -4.65
CA ARG A 304 -16.43 -7.59 -4.93
C ARG A 304 -15.81 -8.16 -3.67
N ILE A 305 -16.32 -9.30 -3.23
CA ILE A 305 -15.85 -10.02 -2.06
C ILE A 305 -15.09 -11.26 -2.52
N LEU A 306 -13.79 -11.30 -2.27
CA LEU A 306 -12.93 -12.45 -2.51
C LEU A 306 -12.83 -13.27 -1.22
N SER A 307 -13.32 -14.51 -1.25
CA SER A 307 -13.00 -15.51 -0.23
C SER A 307 -11.93 -16.45 -0.78
N PHE A 308 -10.89 -16.71 0.00
CA PHE A 308 -9.85 -17.66 -0.40
C PHE A 308 -9.36 -18.54 0.76
N ASP A 309 -8.71 -19.64 0.41
CA ASP A 309 -8.13 -20.64 1.32
C ASP A 309 -6.92 -21.29 0.62
N ILE A 310 -5.87 -21.63 1.38
CA ILE A 310 -4.66 -22.27 0.85
C ILE A 310 -4.45 -23.66 1.44
N GLU A 311 -3.83 -24.54 0.66
CA GLU A 311 -3.36 -25.85 1.12
C GLU A 311 -1.84 -25.97 0.96
N CYS A 312 -1.18 -26.49 1.99
CA CYS A 312 0.27 -26.69 2.02
C CYS A 312 0.63 -28.17 2.21
N ALA A 313 1.66 -28.63 1.50
CA ALA A 313 2.16 -30.00 1.66
C ALA A 313 3.16 -30.10 2.81
N GLY A 314 2.67 -30.28 4.03
CA GLY A 314 3.49 -30.36 5.25
C GLY A 314 4.22 -31.70 5.46
N ARG A 315 5.38 -31.64 6.11
CA ARG A 315 6.09 -32.83 6.65
C ARG A 315 5.28 -33.51 7.77
N LYS A 316 5.32 -34.85 7.80
CA LYS A 316 4.56 -35.66 8.76
C LYS A 316 4.88 -35.30 10.21
N GLY A 317 3.86 -34.92 10.98
CA GLY A 317 3.97 -34.61 12.41
C GLY A 317 4.46 -33.18 12.72
N HIS A 318 4.67 -32.36 11.69
CA HIS A 318 5.04 -30.96 11.83
C HIS A 318 3.89 -30.06 11.35
N PHE A 319 3.74 -28.91 11.99
CA PHE A 319 2.91 -27.84 11.43
C PHE A 319 3.63 -27.23 10.23
N PRO A 320 2.93 -26.85 9.14
CA PRO A 320 3.58 -26.29 7.95
C PRO A 320 4.43 -25.07 8.25
N GLU A 321 5.64 -25.04 7.71
CA GLU A 321 6.60 -23.93 7.80
C GLU A 321 6.89 -23.38 6.40
N PRO A 322 6.77 -22.06 6.17
CA PRO A 322 6.99 -21.45 4.85
C PRO A 322 8.35 -21.76 4.20
N THR A 323 9.36 -22.10 5.00
CA THR A 323 10.72 -22.40 4.50
C THR A 323 10.88 -23.82 3.97
N HIS A 324 9.94 -24.72 4.25
CA HIS A 324 10.10 -26.15 3.98
C HIS A 324 8.90 -26.77 3.25
N ASP A 325 7.71 -26.26 3.50
CA ASP A 325 6.46 -26.90 3.13
C ASP A 325 5.78 -26.01 2.05
N PRO A 326 5.66 -26.47 0.79
CA PRO A 326 5.18 -25.61 -0.28
C PRO A 326 3.66 -25.46 -0.27
N VAL A 327 3.19 -24.32 -0.78
CA VAL A 327 1.80 -24.09 -1.15
C VAL A 327 1.49 -24.90 -2.41
N ILE A 328 0.48 -25.77 -2.31
CA ILE A 328 0.10 -26.68 -3.39
C ILE A 328 -1.24 -26.32 -4.01
N GLN A 329 -2.13 -25.62 -3.31
CA GLN A 329 -3.41 -25.17 -3.85
C GLN A 329 -3.83 -23.83 -3.27
N ILE A 330 -4.49 -23.01 -4.09
CA ILE A 330 -5.19 -21.80 -3.67
C ILE A 330 -6.59 -21.81 -4.28
N ALA A 331 -7.61 -21.88 -3.43
CA ALA A 331 -9.01 -21.86 -3.85
C ALA A 331 -9.59 -20.44 -3.69
N ASN A 332 -10.38 -19.99 -4.68
CA ASN A 332 -10.91 -18.64 -4.75
C ASN A 332 -12.40 -18.64 -5.11
N LEU A 333 -13.18 -17.87 -4.36
CA LEU A 333 -14.57 -17.54 -4.66
C LEU A 333 -14.73 -16.02 -4.70
N LEU A 334 -15.22 -15.47 -5.82
CA LEU A 334 -15.62 -14.07 -5.89
C LEU A 334 -17.13 -13.92 -5.99
N THR A 335 -17.67 -13.12 -5.09
CA THR A 335 -19.10 -12.83 -4.99
C THR A 335 -19.31 -11.32 -5.06
N LEU A 336 -20.35 -10.88 -5.77
CA LEU A 336 -20.79 -9.49 -5.71
C LEU A 336 -21.72 -9.30 -4.52
N GLN A 337 -21.55 -8.19 -3.80
CA GLN A 337 -22.41 -7.83 -2.67
C GLN A 337 -23.89 -7.82 -3.10
N GLY A 338 -24.70 -8.60 -2.39
CA GLY A 338 -26.13 -8.77 -2.67
C GLY A 338 -26.48 -9.99 -3.54
N GLU A 339 -25.50 -10.61 -4.21
CA GLU A 339 -25.71 -11.82 -5.01
C GLU A 339 -25.65 -13.08 -4.15
N ALA A 340 -26.49 -14.06 -4.47
CA ALA A 340 -26.58 -15.33 -3.72
C ALA A 340 -25.51 -16.35 -4.11
N GLN A 341 -24.85 -16.16 -5.26
CA GLN A 341 -23.87 -17.12 -5.80
C GLN A 341 -22.62 -16.38 -6.28
N PRO A 342 -21.43 -16.98 -6.12
CA PRO A 342 -20.21 -16.42 -6.66
C PRO A 342 -20.22 -16.46 -8.19
N PHE A 343 -19.69 -15.41 -8.81
CA PHE A 343 -19.50 -15.34 -10.26
C PHE A 343 -18.14 -15.90 -10.71
N VAL A 344 -17.21 -16.05 -9.76
CA VAL A 344 -15.95 -16.79 -9.98
C VAL A 344 -15.86 -17.93 -8.98
N ARG A 345 -15.59 -19.13 -9.50
CA ARG A 345 -15.17 -20.30 -8.72
C ARG A 345 -13.90 -20.84 -9.36
N ASN A 346 -12.78 -20.72 -8.68
CA ASN A 346 -11.48 -21.09 -9.23
C ASN A 346 -10.63 -21.84 -8.20
N VAL A 347 -9.82 -22.78 -8.67
CA VAL A 347 -8.74 -23.37 -7.89
C VAL A 347 -7.46 -23.37 -8.72
N MET A 348 -6.39 -22.88 -8.12
CA MET A 348 -5.03 -22.93 -8.67
C MET A 348 -4.29 -24.07 -7.98
N THR A 349 -3.67 -24.97 -8.75
CA THR A 349 -3.02 -26.18 -8.23
C THR A 349 -1.58 -26.31 -8.69
N LEU A 350 -0.73 -26.84 -7.82
CA LEU A 350 0.59 -27.35 -8.17
C LEU A 350 0.41 -28.69 -8.87
N LYS A 351 1.01 -28.82 -10.05
CA LYS A 351 0.82 -29.93 -10.98
C LYS A 351 -0.64 -30.06 -11.43
N SER A 352 -0.90 -31.14 -12.18
CA SER A 352 -2.19 -31.39 -12.81
C SER A 352 -3.29 -31.68 -11.80
N CYS A 353 -4.51 -31.23 -12.13
CA CYS A 353 -5.73 -31.54 -11.39
C CYS A 353 -6.83 -31.90 -12.40
N SER A 354 -7.67 -32.87 -12.05
CA SER A 354 -8.82 -33.25 -12.87
C SER A 354 -9.86 -32.12 -12.94
N PRO A 355 -10.59 -31.95 -14.05
CA PRO A 355 -11.65 -30.96 -14.14
C PRO A 355 -12.73 -31.14 -13.07
N ILE A 356 -13.17 -30.04 -12.49
CA ILE A 356 -14.25 -29.99 -11.49
C ILE A 356 -15.43 -29.22 -12.12
N VAL A 357 -16.62 -29.82 -12.10
CA VAL A 357 -17.82 -29.22 -12.71
C VAL A 357 -18.14 -27.87 -12.07
N GLY A 358 -18.20 -26.82 -12.89
CA GLY A 358 -18.53 -25.46 -12.45
C GLY A 358 -17.40 -24.70 -11.76
N VAL A 359 -16.16 -25.20 -11.83
CA VAL A 359 -14.95 -24.55 -11.28
C VAL A 359 -13.91 -24.40 -12.39
N ASP A 360 -13.28 -23.23 -12.47
CA ASP A 360 -12.12 -22.99 -13.32
C ASP A 360 -10.87 -23.57 -12.64
N VAL A 361 -10.40 -24.72 -13.11
CA VAL A 361 -9.18 -25.37 -12.60
C VAL A 361 -7.97 -24.87 -13.39
N MET A 362 -7.00 -24.29 -12.69
CA MET A 362 -5.74 -23.80 -13.25
C MET A 362 -4.57 -24.58 -12.63
N SER A 363 -3.80 -25.29 -13.45
CA SER A 363 -2.69 -26.12 -12.99
C SER A 363 -1.37 -25.53 -13.44
N PHE A 364 -0.40 -25.46 -12.54
CA PHE A 364 0.91 -24.83 -12.76
C PHE A 364 2.05 -25.79 -12.40
N ASP A 365 3.21 -25.63 -13.02
CA ASP A 365 4.34 -26.53 -12.82
C ASP A 365 5.16 -26.20 -11.57
N THR A 366 5.22 -24.92 -11.19
CA THR A 366 5.98 -24.45 -10.04
C THR A 366 5.09 -23.69 -9.06
N GLU A 367 5.48 -23.69 -7.79
CA GLU A 367 4.82 -22.89 -6.74
C GLU A 367 4.88 -21.39 -7.07
N ARG A 368 5.99 -20.93 -7.64
CA ARG A 368 6.18 -19.55 -8.07
C ARG A 368 5.10 -19.11 -9.07
N ASP A 369 4.77 -19.96 -10.03
CA ASP A 369 3.76 -19.65 -11.05
C ASP A 369 2.35 -19.55 -10.45
N ILE A 370 2.04 -20.37 -9.43
CA ILE A 370 0.77 -20.27 -8.68
C ILE A 370 0.68 -18.90 -7.99
N LEU A 371 1.74 -18.48 -7.30
CA LEU A 371 1.75 -17.21 -6.57
C LEU A 371 1.64 -16.00 -7.52
N LEU A 372 2.31 -16.06 -8.68
CA LEU A 372 2.21 -15.02 -9.70
C LEU A 372 0.82 -14.97 -10.33
N ALA A 373 0.24 -16.13 -10.67
CA ALA A 373 -1.12 -16.20 -11.20
C ALA A 373 -2.16 -15.74 -10.18
N TRP A 374 -1.99 -16.04 -8.89
CA TRP A 374 -2.87 -15.57 -7.83
C TRP A 374 -2.77 -14.05 -7.61
N ARG A 375 -1.55 -13.49 -7.64
CA ARG A 375 -1.35 -12.04 -7.67
C ARG A 375 -2.10 -11.41 -8.85
N ASP A 376 -2.00 -11.99 -10.04
CA ASP A 376 -2.65 -11.44 -11.23
C ASP A 376 -4.17 -11.59 -11.19
N LEU A 377 -4.70 -12.66 -10.59
CA LEU A 377 -6.12 -12.78 -10.25
C LEU A 377 -6.57 -11.64 -9.35
N ILE A 378 -5.86 -11.34 -8.27
CA ILE A 378 -6.22 -10.24 -7.35
C ILE A 378 -6.20 -8.91 -8.11
N ARG A 379 -5.17 -8.66 -8.91
CA ARG A 379 -5.03 -7.40 -9.66
C ARG A 379 -6.12 -7.22 -10.70
N GLU A 380 -6.46 -8.27 -11.43
CA GLU A 380 -7.45 -8.19 -12.52
C GLU A 380 -8.88 -8.23 -12.00
N ALA A 381 -9.14 -9.05 -10.97
CA ALA A 381 -10.47 -9.13 -10.37
C ALA A 381 -10.76 -7.95 -9.44
N ASP A 382 -9.74 -7.25 -8.94
CA ASP A 382 -9.84 -6.02 -8.16
C ASP A 382 -10.87 -6.12 -7.01
N PRO A 383 -10.69 -7.07 -6.06
CA PRO A 383 -11.64 -7.28 -4.97
C PRO A 383 -11.62 -6.12 -3.97
N ASP A 384 -12.79 -5.74 -3.50
CA ASP A 384 -12.98 -4.66 -2.51
C ASP A 384 -12.78 -5.15 -1.07
N ILE A 385 -13.18 -6.39 -0.82
CA ILE A 385 -13.10 -7.03 0.49
C ILE A 385 -12.50 -8.42 0.31
N ILE A 386 -11.43 -8.71 1.05
CA ILE A 386 -10.83 -10.04 1.12
C ILE A 386 -11.22 -10.69 2.45
N ILE A 387 -11.85 -11.86 2.37
CA ILE A 387 -12.31 -12.64 3.52
C ILE A 387 -11.76 -14.06 3.47
N GLY A 388 -11.89 -14.75 4.58
CA GLY A 388 -11.51 -16.15 4.74
C GLY A 388 -11.43 -16.51 6.21
N TYR A 389 -11.12 -17.76 6.52
CA TYR A 389 -10.99 -18.21 7.90
C TYR A 389 -9.51 -18.22 8.28
N ASN A 390 -9.13 -17.45 9.31
CA ASN A 390 -7.75 -17.35 9.81
C ASN A 390 -6.71 -16.73 8.84
N ILE A 391 -7.15 -16.14 7.71
CA ILE A 391 -6.28 -15.58 6.67
C ILE A 391 -5.25 -14.54 7.16
N CYS A 392 -5.58 -13.75 8.18
CA CYS A 392 -4.66 -12.74 8.71
C CYS A 392 -3.54 -13.33 9.59
N LYS A 393 -3.73 -14.54 10.11
CA LYS A 393 -2.78 -15.19 11.04
C LYS A 393 -2.06 -16.39 10.43
N PHE A 394 -2.58 -16.93 9.33
CA PHE A 394 -1.97 -18.05 8.63
C PHE A 394 -1.76 -17.71 7.15
N ASP A 395 -2.82 -17.70 6.34
CA ASP A 395 -2.72 -17.72 4.87
C ASP A 395 -1.91 -16.56 4.28
N LEU A 396 -2.27 -15.30 4.60
CA LEU A 396 -1.58 -14.13 4.06
C LEU A 396 -0.11 -14.04 4.54
N PRO A 397 0.19 -14.16 5.85
CA PRO A 397 1.59 -14.25 6.30
C PRO A 397 2.36 -15.39 5.63
N TYR A 398 1.74 -16.57 5.47
CA TYR A 398 2.39 -17.74 4.87
C TYR A 398 2.77 -17.47 3.41
N LEU A 399 1.84 -16.97 2.60
CA LEU A 399 2.08 -16.63 1.19
C LEU A 399 3.17 -15.55 1.05
N ILE A 400 3.19 -14.55 1.93
CA ILE A 400 4.20 -13.49 1.92
C ILE A 400 5.59 -14.06 2.23
N GLU A 401 5.72 -14.94 3.23
CA GLU A 401 7.01 -15.53 3.58
C GLU A 401 7.51 -16.50 2.51
N VAL A 402 6.65 -17.35 1.95
CA VAL A 402 6.99 -18.23 0.83
C VAL A 402 7.50 -17.41 -0.36
N HIS A 403 6.79 -16.32 -0.72
CA HIS A 403 7.20 -15.48 -1.85
C HIS A 403 8.58 -14.84 -1.67
N LYS A 404 9.00 -14.51 -0.43
CA LYS A 404 10.34 -13.95 -0.17
C LYS A 404 11.47 -14.95 -0.39
N LEU A 405 11.18 -16.24 -0.38
CA LEU A 405 12.15 -17.32 -0.49
C LEU A 405 12.33 -17.84 -1.93
N LEU A 406 11.37 -17.54 -2.80
CA LEU A 406 11.36 -17.85 -4.24
C LEU A 406 11.87 -16.67 -5.06
#